data_AF-A0A2V7D6S5-F1
#
_entry.id   AF-A0A2V7D6S5-F1
#
_cell.length_a   1.000
_cell.length_b   1.000
_cell.length_c   1.000
_cell.angle_alpha   90.00
_cell.angle_beta   90.00
_cell.angle_gamma   90.00
#
_symmetry.space_group_name_H-M   'P 1'
#
loop_
_entity.id
_entity.type
_entity.pdbx_description
1 polymer ?
#
loop_
_entity_poly.entity_id
_entity_poly.type
_entity_poly.pdbx_seq_one_letter_code
_entity_poly.pdbx_strand_id
1 'polypeptide(L)' 'ACLRVARRGHQIMGAIGYCEEHPLHLLHKRIMSGQLDWGDAALHLETVARSIGLS' A
#
# COMPACT_ATOMS: atom_id res chain seq x y z
N ALA A 1 -1.56 -2.14 -5.44
CA ALA A 1 -2.53 -1.18 -6.01
C ALA A 1 -2.98 -0.12 -5.00
N CYS A 2 -3.37 -0.51 -3.78
CA CYS A 2 -3.92 0.38 -2.74
C CYS A 2 -2.99 1.55 -2.37
N LEU A 3 -1.68 1.32 -2.21
CA LEU A 3 -0.73 2.39 -1.90
C LEU A 3 -0.71 3.52 -2.93
N ARG A 4 -0.88 3.19 -4.21
CA ARG A 4 -0.94 4.19 -5.28
C ARG A 4 -2.18 5.07 -5.14
N VAL A 5 -3.31 4.48 -4.78
CA VAL A 5 -4.56 5.21 -4.51
C VAL A 5 -4.39 6.12 -3.30
N ALA A 6 -3.85 5.61 -2.19
CA ALA A 6 -3.62 6.40 -0.98
C ALA A 6 -2.70 7.60 -1.26
N ARG A 7 -1.59 7.39 -1.98
CA ARG A 7 -0.69 8.48 -2.38
C ARG A 7 -1.37 9.52 -3.27
N ARG A 8 -2.18 9.08 -4.24
CA ARG A 8 -2.93 10.00 -5.10
C ARG A 8 -3.99 10.78 -4.31
N GLY A 9 -4.62 10.14 -3.33
CA GLY A 9 -5.49 10.80 -2.37
C GLY A 9 -4.77 11.95 -1.65
N HIS A 10 -3.53 11.72 -1.19
CA HIS A 10 -2.77 12.78 -0.50
C HIS A 10 -2.44 13.93 -1.46
N GLN A 11 -2.13 13.62 -2.72
CA GLN A 11 -1.89 14.64 -3.75
C GLN A 11 -3.13 15.49 -4.04
N ILE A 12 -4.33 14.88 -4.08
CA ILE A 12 -5.59 15.58 -4.35
C ILE A 12 -6.02 16.43 -3.16
N MET A 13 -5.93 15.88 -1.95
CA MET A 13 -6.38 16.56 -0.73
C MET A 13 -5.37 17.63 -0.25
N GLY A 14 -4.09 17.51 -0.62
CA GLY A 14 -3.06 18.41 -0.13
C GLY A 14 -2.82 18.24 1.37
N ALA A 15 -2.56 19.35 2.08
CA ALA A 15 -2.16 19.34 3.48
C ALA A 15 -3.15 18.61 4.40
N ILE A 16 -4.46 18.82 4.20
CA ILE A 16 -5.50 18.19 5.05
C ILE A 16 -5.43 16.66 5.01
N GLY A 17 -4.97 16.07 3.90
CA GLY A 17 -4.82 14.62 3.78
C GLY A 17 -3.77 14.03 4.73
N TYR A 18 -2.88 14.86 5.29
CA TYR A 18 -1.88 14.47 6.29
C TYR A 18 -2.32 14.73 7.74
N CYS A 19 -3.37 15.50 7.95
CA CYS A 19 -3.88 15.88 9.27
C CYS A 19 -4.82 14.80 9.83
N GLU A 20 -5.06 14.82 11.14
CA GLU A 20 -5.85 13.79 11.84
C GLU A 20 -7.35 13.90 11.57
N GLU A 21 -7.82 15.08 11.17
CA GLU A 21 -9.21 15.37 10.83
C GLU A 21 -9.66 14.63 9.56
N HIS A 22 -8.71 14.23 8.70
CA HIS A 22 -9.02 13.47 7.49
C HIS A 22 -8.46 12.04 7.60
N PRO A 23 -9.26 10.98 7.39
CA PRO A 23 -8.85 9.59 7.70
C PRO A 23 -7.78 9.00 6.77
N LEU A 24 -7.25 9.76 5.81
CA LEU A 24 -6.36 9.27 4.77
C LEU A 24 -5.00 8.80 5.31
N HIS A 25 -4.46 9.48 6.33
CA HIS A 25 -3.24 9.04 6.99
C HIS A 25 -3.42 7.66 7.65
N LEU A 26 -4.61 7.35 8.19
CA LEU A 26 -4.92 6.03 8.76
C LEU A 26 -5.02 4.96 7.67
N LEU A 27 -5.66 5.27 6.54
CA LEU A 27 -5.74 4.35 5.41
C LEU A 27 -4.34 4.00 4.90
N HIS A 28 -3.48 4.99 4.73
CA HIS A 28 -2.10 4.77 4.30
C HIS A 28 -1.35 3.87 5.30
N LYS A 29 -1.43 4.15 6.61
CA LYS A 29 -0.80 3.32 7.65
C LYS A 29 -1.31 1.86 7.63
N ARG A 30 -2.63 1.66 7.47
CA ARG A 30 -3.22 0.30 7.38
C ARG A 30 -2.71 -0.48 6.18
N ILE A 31 -2.57 0.17 5.02
CA ILE A 31 -2.01 -0.47 3.83
C ILE A 31 -0.55 -0.90 4.09
N MET A 32 0.26 -0.03 4.72
CA MET A 32 1.65 -0.35 5.06
C MET A 32 1.74 -1.52 6.05
N SER A 33 0.91 -1.53 7.09
CA SER A 33 0.83 -2.65 8.05
C SER A 33 0.52 -3.96 7.34
N GLY A 34 -0.48 -3.95 6.44
CA GLY A 34 -0.84 -5.15 5.69
C GLY A 34 0.31 -5.71 4.83
N GLN A 35 1.20 -4.86 4.33
CA GLN A 35 2.39 -5.35 3.61
C GLN A 35 3.42 -6.02 4.52
N LEU A 36 3.52 -5.58 5.77
CA LEU A 36 4.40 -6.21 6.76
C LEU A 36 3.84 -7.57 7.21
N ASP A 37 2.52 -7.63 7.44
CA ASP A 37 1.86 -8.82 7.97
C ASP A 37 1.70 -9.93 6.91
N TRP A 38 1.44 -9.55 5.64
CA TRP A 38 1.07 -10.48 4.57
C TRP A 38 2.06 -10.55 3.42
N GLY A 39 3.08 -9.71 3.44
CA GLY A 39 4.06 -9.57 2.37
C GLY A 39 3.74 -8.45 1.39
N ASP A 40 4.77 -8.05 0.67
CA ASP A 40 4.68 -7.02 -0.35
C ASP A 40 4.56 -7.59 -1.77
N ALA A 41 4.54 -6.70 -2.75
CA ALA A 41 4.42 -7.10 -4.15
C ALA A 41 5.60 -7.99 -4.61
N ALA A 42 6.81 -7.77 -4.08
CA ALA A 42 7.97 -8.55 -4.47
C ALA A 42 7.86 -9.99 -3.97
N LEU A 43 7.48 -10.18 -2.69
CA LEU A 43 7.25 -11.51 -2.13
C LEU A 43 6.19 -12.28 -2.92
N HIS A 44 5.07 -11.64 -3.24
CA HIS A 44 3.99 -12.31 -3.97
C HIS A 44 4.38 -12.62 -5.42
N LEU A 45 5.11 -11.73 -6.10
CA LEU A 45 5.61 -11.99 -7.45
C LEU A 45 6.62 -13.15 -7.46
N GLU A 46 7.53 -13.22 -6.49
CA GLU A 46 8.45 -14.34 -6.31
C GLU A 46 7.71 -15.66 -6.03
N THR A 47 6.68 -15.62 -5.17
CA THR A 47 5.83 -16.79 -4.89
C THR A 47 5.16 -17.30 -6.16
N VAL A 48 4.62 -16.39 -6.98
CA VAL A 48 4.03 -16.74 -8.27
C VAL A 48 5.10 -17.29 -9.21
N ALA A 49 6.24 -16.62 -9.37
CA ALA A 49 7.34 -17.06 -10.23
C ALA A 49 7.78 -18.50 -9.93
N ARG A 50 7.92 -18.83 -8.63
CA ARG A 50 8.22 -20.19 -8.18
C ARG A 50 7.11 -21.18 -8.51
N SER A 51 5.85 -20.79 -8.34
CA SER A 51 4.71 -21.67 -8.64
C SER A 51 4.57 -22.03 -10.13
N ILE A 52 5.14 -21.20 -11.02
CA ILE A 52 5.11 -21.41 -12.48
C ILE A 52 6.47 -21.80 -13.07
N GLY A 53 7.46 -22.11 -12.22
CA GLY A 53 8.78 -22.59 -12.66
C GLY A 53 9.67 -21.54 -13.33
N LEU A 54 9.47 -20.25 -13.02
CA LEU A 54 10.26 -19.14 -13.55
C LEU A 54 11.37 -18.66 -12.60
N SER A 55 11.49 -19.25 -11.41
CA SER A 55 12.54 -18.98 -10.41
C SER A 55 13.40 -20.21 -10.15
#